data_AF-A0A832M1E6-F1
#
_entry.id   AF-A0A832M1E6-F1
#
_cell.length_a   1.000
_cell.length_b   1.000
_cell.length_c   1.000
_cell.angle_alpha   90.00
_cell.angle_beta   90.00
_cell.angle_gamma   90.00
#
_symmetry.space_group_name_H-M   'P 1'
#
loop_
_entity.id
_entity.type
_entity.pdbx_description
1 polymer ?
#
loop_
_entity_poly.entity_id
_entity_poly.type
_entity_poly.pdbx_seq_one_letter_code
_entity_poly.pdbx_strand_id
1 'polypeptide(L)' 'RHDKDSPIYGMPILEVDKAHHTIVIKRGMNPGFSGVENELFYKDKTMMLFGGAKNVVEQLSAAVKEF' A
#
# COMPACT_ATOMS: atom_id res chain seq x y z
N ARG A 1 -6.17 -4.61 11.95
CA ARG A 1 -5.53 -4.72 13.30
C ARG A 1 -6.56 -4.88 14.41
N HIS A 2 -7.65 -4.10 14.38
CA HIS A 2 -8.63 -4.07 15.47
C HIS A 2 -9.81 -5.03 15.23
N ASP A 3 -10.12 -5.31 13.97
CA ASP A 3 -11.02 -6.39 13.54
C ASP A 3 -10.46 -7.76 13.97
N LYS A 4 -11.21 -8.45 14.85
CA LYS A 4 -10.92 -9.78 15.41
C LYS A 4 -11.41 -10.92 14.52
N ASP A 5 -12.37 -10.65 13.64
CA ASP A 5 -12.97 -11.64 12.75
C ASP A 5 -12.15 -11.79 11.46
N SER A 6 -11.21 -10.87 11.23
CA SER A 6 -10.22 -10.92 10.15
C SER A 6 -9.38 -12.21 10.18
N PRO A 7 -9.21 -12.93 9.05
CA PRO A 7 -8.40 -14.15 8.98
C PRO A 7 -6.89 -13.90 9.19
N ILE A 8 -6.47 -12.64 9.29
CA ILE A 8 -5.10 -12.20 9.59
C ILE A 8 -4.97 -11.52 10.97
N TYR A 9 -5.98 -11.65 11.84
CA TYR A 9 -5.90 -11.14 13.21
C TYR A 9 -4.77 -11.83 14.00
N GLY A 10 -4.09 -11.06 14.86
CA GLY A 10 -2.93 -11.53 15.63
C GLY A 10 -1.60 -11.63 14.85
N MET A 11 -1.61 -11.53 13.51
CA MET A 11 -0.38 -11.51 12.72
C MET A 11 0.43 -10.22 12.98
N PRO A 12 1.75 -10.29 13.25
CA PRO A 12 2.58 -9.10 13.35
C PRO A 12 2.70 -8.41 11.99
N ILE A 13 2.45 -7.09 11.95
CA ILE A 13 2.52 -6.29 10.72
C ILE A 13 3.26 -4.97 10.96
N LEU A 14 3.80 -4.38 9.89
CA LEU A 14 4.44 -3.07 9.93
C LEU A 14 3.43 -1.96 10.23
N GLU A 15 3.85 -0.96 11.01
CA GLU A 15 3.04 0.21 11.39
C GLU A 15 3.17 1.38 10.42
N VAL A 16 3.08 1.10 9.11
CA VAL A 16 3.25 2.09 8.04
C VAL A 16 2.28 3.26 8.13
N ASP A 17 1.09 3.05 8.71
CA ASP A 17 0.08 4.08 8.95
C ASP A 17 0.45 5.06 10.06
N LYS A 18 1.60 4.92 10.73
CA LYS A 18 2.18 5.95 11.60
C LYS A 18 3.01 6.99 10.84
N ALA A 19 3.43 6.72 9.59
CA ALA A 19 4.18 7.67 8.77
C ALA A 19 3.38 8.95 8.47
N HIS A 20 4.07 10.05 8.12
CA HIS A 20 3.42 11.31 7.71
C HIS A 20 2.62 11.16 6.41
N HIS A 21 3.20 10.46 5.43
CA HIS A 21 2.57 10.07 4.18
C HIS A 21 2.93 8.62 3.85
N THR A 22 2.08 7.92 3.10
CA THR A 22 2.30 6.54 2.65
C THR A 22 1.98 6.45 1.16
N ILE A 23 2.81 5.77 0.38
CA ILE A 23 2.55 5.50 -1.04
C ILE A 23 2.45 3.98 -1.21
N VAL A 24 1.35 3.52 -1.81
CA VAL A 24 1.07 2.10 -2.06
C VAL A 24 1.12 1.85 -3.57
N ILE A 25 2.09 1.04 -4.01
CA ILE A 25 2.25 0.65 -5.42
C ILE A 25 1.57 -0.69 -5.65
N LYS A 26 0.52 -0.73 -6.48
CA LYS A 26 -0.18 -1.97 -6.88
C LYS A 26 -0.87 -1.82 -8.24
N ARG A 27 -1.35 -2.92 -8.85
CA ARG A 27 -1.94 -2.89 -10.21
C ARG A 27 -3.40 -2.42 -10.29
N GLY A 28 -4.13 -2.41 -9.18
CA GLY A 28 -5.56 -2.10 -9.10
C GLY A 28 -6.08 -2.45 -7.69
N MET A 29 -7.39 -2.34 -7.42
CA MET A 29 -7.89 -2.48 -6.04
C MET A 29 -7.89 -3.91 -5.49
N ASN A 30 -7.83 -4.96 -6.32
CA ASN A 30 -7.89 -6.39 -5.95
C ASN A 30 -7.15 -6.76 -4.63
N PRO A 31 -7.72 -7.69 -3.82
CA PRO A 31 -7.13 -8.11 -2.55
C PRO A 31 -5.83 -8.89 -2.71
N GLY A 32 -5.09 -9.02 -1.60
CA GLY A 32 -3.88 -9.83 -1.52
C GLY A 32 -4.16 -11.32 -1.29
N PHE A 33 -3.12 -12.06 -0.92
CA PHE A 33 -3.20 -13.51 -0.65
C PHE A 33 -4.27 -13.89 0.39
N SER A 34 -4.48 -13.06 1.42
CA SER A 34 -5.46 -13.31 2.47
C SER A 34 -6.92 -13.08 2.04
N GLY A 35 -7.17 -12.60 0.81
CA GLY A 35 -8.52 -12.30 0.31
C GLY A 35 -9.20 -11.06 0.93
N VAL A 36 -8.60 -10.46 1.97
CA VAL A 36 -9.16 -9.30 2.67
C VAL A 36 -8.74 -7.99 1.99
N GLU A 37 -9.64 -7.01 1.99
CA GLU A 37 -9.33 -5.63 1.64
C GLU A 37 -8.52 -4.93 2.77
N ASN A 38 -7.74 -3.91 2.44
CA ASN A 38 -6.88 -3.22 3.39
C ASN A 38 -7.33 -1.79 3.63
N GLU A 39 -7.81 -1.50 4.84
CA GLU A 39 -8.21 -0.18 5.34
C GLU A 39 -7.17 0.92 5.04
N LEU A 40 -5.87 0.59 4.98
CA LEU A 40 -4.80 1.53 4.67
C LEU A 40 -5.03 2.28 3.35
N PHE A 41 -5.63 1.64 2.35
CA PHE A 41 -5.87 2.20 1.01
C PHE A 41 -6.85 3.38 1.01
N TYR A 42 -7.61 3.57 2.10
CA TYR A 42 -8.65 4.59 2.24
C TYR A 42 -8.29 5.68 3.26
N LYS A 43 -7.10 5.64 3.88
CA LYS A 43 -6.66 6.69 4.82
C LYS A 43 -6.18 7.91 4.03
N ASP A 44 -6.58 9.12 4.45
CA ASP A 44 -6.30 10.40 3.76
C ASP A 44 -4.82 10.63 3.41
N LYS A 45 -3.91 10.13 4.24
CA LYS A 45 -2.45 10.25 4.06
C LYS A 45 -1.82 9.12 3.23
N THR A 46 -2.62 8.21 2.69
CA THR A 46 -2.20 7.13 1.79
C THR A 46 -2.52 7.49 0.35
N MET A 47 -1.50 7.54 -0.51
CA MET A 47 -1.64 7.67 -1.95
C MET A 47 -1.55 6.31 -2.64
N MET A 48 -2.51 6.01 -3.51
CA MET A 48 -2.49 4.81 -4.35
C MET A 48 -1.83 5.12 -5.69
N LEU A 49 -0.68 4.50 -5.97
CA LEU A 49 0.07 4.66 -7.21
C LEU A 49 -0.09 3.41 -8.08
N PHE A 50 -0.98 3.47 -9.06
CA PHE A 50 -1.36 2.29 -9.83
C PHE A 50 -0.37 1.97 -10.95
N GLY A 51 0.10 0.72 -10.99
CA GLY A 51 0.96 0.21 -12.07
C GLY A 51 1.66 -1.11 -11.74
N GLY A 52 2.49 -1.57 -12.67
CA GLY A 52 3.43 -2.68 -12.44
C GLY A 52 4.62 -2.21 -11.61
N ALA A 53 4.98 -2.95 -10.55
CA ALA A 53 5.96 -2.51 -9.56
C ALA A 53 7.29 -2.05 -10.18
N LYS A 54 7.85 -2.81 -11.13
CA LYS A 54 9.07 -2.44 -11.87
C LYS A 54 8.90 -1.09 -12.59
N ASN A 55 7.90 -0.99 -13.46
CA ASN A 55 7.66 0.20 -14.29
C ASN A 55 7.45 1.47 -13.44
N VAL A 56 6.71 1.37 -12.33
CA VAL A 56 6.45 2.50 -11.42
C VAL A 56 7.75 2.96 -10.74
N VAL A 57 8.58 2.02 -10.28
CA VAL A 57 9.87 2.36 -9.65
C VAL A 57 10.87 2.93 -10.67
N GLU A 58 10.88 2.43 -11.91
CA GLU A 58 11.69 2.98 -13.00
C GLU A 58 11.26 4.41 -13.37
N GLN A 59 9.95 4.67 -13.49
CA GLN A 59 9.39 6.00 -13.73
C GLN A 59 9.70 6.98 -12.59
N LEU A 60 9.55 6.54 -11.33
CA LEU A 60 9.91 7.35 -10.16
C LEU A 60 11.42 7.68 -10.14
N SER A 61 12.27 6.71 -10.47
CA SER A 61 13.72 6.90 -10.54
C SER A 61 14.14 7.83 -11.70
N ALA A 62 13.40 7.85 -12.81
CA ALA A 62 13.61 8.80 -13.90
C ALA A 62 13.17 10.21 -13.49
N ALA A 63 11.94 10.36 -13.00
CA ALA A 63 11.39 11.66 -12.59
C ALA A 63 12.26 12.38 -11.53
N VAL A 64 12.80 11.65 -10.55
CA VAL A 64 13.69 12.21 -9.51
C VAL A 64 15.04 12.69 -10.06
N LYS A 65 15.45 12.26 -11.26
CA LYS A 65 16.70 12.73 -11.93
C LYS A 65 16.49 13.92 -12.87
N GLU A 66 15.24 14.28 -13.15
CA GLU A 66 14.86 15.43 -13.97
C GLU A 66 14.63 16.69 -13.12
N PHE A 67 14.68 16.55 -11.79
CA PHE A 67 14.75 17.63 -10.79
C PHE A 67 16.19 17.92 -10.36
#